data_AF-A0A7V3L1K5-F1
#
_entry.id   AF-A0A7V3L1K5-F1
#
_cell.length_a   1.000
_cell.length_b   1.000
_cell.length_c   1.000
_cell.angle_alpha   90.00
_cell.angle_beta   90.00
_cell.angle_gamma   90.00
#
_symmetry.space_group_name_H-M   'P 1'
#
loop_
_entity.id
_entity.type
_entity.pdbx_description
1 polymer ?
#
loop_
_entity_poly.entity_id
_entity_poly.type
_entity_poly.pdbx_seq_one_letter_code
_entity_poly.pdbx_strand_id
1 'polypeptide(L)'
;GAEVAGWFALGQRVIAAPLNIVVDSVAQVYFGEAALLPKNDVMAMRRLFLRLTARLALVGGLPIAMICALAPWFFPIIFGPDWEAAGRYVQILGVMFAVRFATVPLWHTLNILERQDLHLLWDGVRLALVVGTLLVGETLGFSHFSAVGMYSLSMLFAYVILWLITWRALVKADQQGRMSS
;
A
#
# COMPACT_ATOMS: atom_id res chain seq x y z
N GLY A 1 6.27 -5.06 -25.83
CA GLY A 1 5.40 -3.99 -25.29
C GLY A 1 4.07 -4.53 -24.79
N ALA A 2 3.11 -4.77 -25.68
CA ALA A 2 1.73 -5.11 -25.32
C ALA A 2 1.58 -6.43 -24.54
N GLU A 3 2.27 -7.49 -24.95
CA GLU A 3 2.21 -8.80 -24.27
C GLU A 3 2.76 -8.72 -22.83
N VAL A 4 3.86 -8.00 -22.64
CA VAL A 4 4.47 -7.76 -21.32
C VAL A 4 3.53 -6.95 -20.41
N ALA A 5 2.93 -5.88 -20.94
CA ALA A 5 1.93 -5.11 -20.20
C ALA A 5 0.70 -5.96 -19.85
N GLY A 6 0.31 -6.89 -20.73
CA GLY A 6 -0.75 -7.87 -20.50
C GLY A 6 -0.43 -8.79 -19.32
N TRP A 7 0.72 -9.45 -19.31
CA TRP A 7 1.14 -10.34 -18.22
C TRP A 7 1.30 -9.62 -16.89
N PHE A 8 1.86 -8.41 -16.91
CA PHE A 8 1.93 -7.54 -15.74
C PHE A 8 0.53 -7.23 -15.19
N ALA A 9 -0.39 -6.76 -16.04
CA ALA A 9 -1.73 -6.40 -15.63
C ALA A 9 -2.54 -7.59 -15.12
N LEU A 10 -2.41 -8.77 -15.76
CA LEU A 10 -3.04 -10.00 -15.33
C LEU A 10 -2.51 -10.47 -13.97
N GLY A 11 -1.20 -10.58 -13.81
CA GLY A 11 -0.59 -10.98 -12.55
C GLY A 11 -0.94 -10.02 -11.41
N GLN A 12 -0.93 -8.71 -11.69
CA GLN A 12 -1.35 -7.70 -10.72
C GLN A 12 -2.81 -7.90 -10.30
N ARG A 13 -3.73 -8.19 -11.23
CA ARG A 13 -5.17 -8.39 -10.93
C ARG A 13 -5.42 -9.64 -10.08
N VAL A 14 -4.73 -10.75 -10.38
CA VAL A 14 -4.87 -12.01 -9.64
C VAL A 14 -4.59 -11.82 -8.14
N ILE A 15 -3.60 -10.99 -7.81
CA ILE A 15 -3.25 -10.70 -6.40
C ILE A 15 -4.07 -9.54 -5.85
N ALA A 16 -4.24 -8.46 -6.61
CA ALA A 16 -4.85 -7.23 -6.10
C ALA A 16 -6.35 -7.38 -5.82
N ALA A 17 -7.09 -8.18 -6.58
CA ALA A 17 -8.52 -8.35 -6.39
C ALA A 17 -8.87 -8.92 -4.99
N PRO A 18 -8.39 -10.11 -4.59
CA PRO A 18 -8.67 -10.63 -3.25
C PRO A 18 -8.05 -9.75 -2.16
N LEU A 19 -6.90 -9.15 -2.42
CA LEU A 19 -6.25 -8.26 -1.47
C LEU A 19 -7.11 -7.03 -1.14
N ASN A 20 -7.74 -6.41 -2.15
CA ASN A 20 -8.58 -5.23 -1.95
C ASN A 20 -9.79 -5.56 -1.05
N ILE A 21 -10.42 -6.73 -1.20
CA ILE A 21 -11.53 -7.16 -0.34
C ILE A 21 -11.11 -7.18 1.14
N VAL A 22 -9.92 -7.71 1.42
CA VAL A 22 -9.39 -7.77 2.79
C VAL A 22 -9.04 -6.36 3.29
N VAL A 23 -8.39 -5.54 2.45
CA VAL A 23 -8.08 -4.13 2.78
C VAL A 23 -9.33 -3.35 3.15
N ASP A 24 -10.40 -3.48 2.37
CA ASP A 24 -11.65 -2.76 2.59
C ASP A 24 -12.34 -3.23 3.89
N SER A 25 -12.34 -4.54 4.15
CA SER A 25 -12.87 -5.11 5.40
C SER A 25 -12.09 -4.60 6.62
N VAL A 26 -10.76 -4.56 6.53
CA VAL A 26 -9.90 -4.02 7.59
C VAL A 26 -10.15 -2.52 7.77
N ALA A 27 -10.32 -1.75 6.70
CA ALA A 27 -10.61 -0.32 6.76
C ALA A 27 -11.93 -0.05 7.48
N GLN A 28 -12.96 -0.87 7.24
CA GLN A 28 -14.25 -0.78 7.95
C GLN A 28 -14.09 -1.05 9.44
N VAL A 29 -13.36 -2.09 9.83
CA VAL A 29 -13.08 -2.40 11.24
C VAL A 29 -12.28 -1.27 11.90
N TYR A 30 -11.25 -0.76 11.22
CA TYR A 30 -10.46 0.38 11.68
C TYR A 30 -11.34 1.60 11.93
N PHE A 31 -12.19 1.95 10.97
CA PHE A 31 -13.09 3.09 11.07
C PHE A 31 -14.11 2.91 12.19
N GLY A 32 -14.67 1.70 12.35
CA GLY A 32 -15.59 1.37 13.45
C GLY A 32 -14.94 1.49 14.82
N GLU A 33 -13.75 0.92 15.01
CA GLU A 33 -12.99 1.05 16.27
C GLU A 33 -12.63 2.51 16.56
N ALA A 34 -12.21 3.26 15.53
CA ALA A 34 -11.88 4.68 15.66
C ALA A 34 -13.09 5.55 16.03
N ALA A 35 -14.28 5.25 15.49
CA ALA A 35 -15.51 5.98 15.78
C ALA A 35 -16.03 5.80 17.22
N LEU A 36 -15.67 4.68 17.87
CA LEU A 36 -16.00 4.41 19.27
C LEU A 36 -15.09 5.15 20.26
N LEU A 37 -13.94 5.65 19.80
CA LEU A 37 -13.03 6.40 20.66
C LEU A 37 -13.60 7.80 20.97
N PRO A 38 -13.43 8.31 22.20
CA PRO A 38 -13.77 9.68 22.51
C PRO A 38 -13.04 10.64 21.56
N LYS A 39 -13.76 11.61 20.98
CA LYS A 39 -13.19 12.57 20.02
C LYS A 39 -11.95 13.32 20.56
N ASN A 40 -11.86 13.47 21.88
CA ASN A 40 -10.76 14.15 22.55
C ASN A 40 -9.61 13.20 22.98
N ASP A 41 -9.76 11.89 22.85
CA ASP A 41 -8.72 10.92 23.22
C ASP A 41 -7.85 10.53 22.01
N VAL A 42 -7.07 11.51 21.56
CA VAL A 42 -6.11 11.33 20.46
C VAL A 42 -5.02 10.31 20.82
N MET A 43 -4.73 10.11 22.11
CA MET A 43 -3.77 9.12 22.58
C MET A 43 -4.29 7.68 22.37
N ALA A 44 -5.59 7.43 22.59
CA ALA A 44 -6.20 6.16 22.22
C ALA A 44 -6.17 5.94 20.71
N MET A 45 -6.46 6.97 19.91
CA MET A 45 -6.40 6.89 18.44
C MET A 45 -4.99 6.53 17.94
N ARG A 46 -3.96 7.14 18.54
CA ARG A 46 -2.54 6.83 18.27
C ARG A 46 -2.15 5.40 18.61
N ARG A 47 -2.63 4.89 19.75
CA ARG A 47 -2.39 3.49 20.14
C ARG A 47 -3.11 2.51 19.21
N LEU A 48 -4.34 2.82 18.81
CA LEU A 48 -5.11 2.04 17.84
C LEU A 48 -4.37 1.96 16.50
N PHE A 49 -3.95 3.11 15.96
CA PHE A 49 -3.21 3.21 14.70
C PHE A 49 -1.94 2.34 14.69
N LEU A 50 -1.09 2.45 15.72
CA LEU A 50 0.14 1.65 15.79
C LEU A 50 -0.15 0.16 15.98
N ARG A 51 -1.10 -0.19 16.85
CA ARG A 51 -1.47 -1.59 17.09
C ARG A 51 -1.96 -2.25 15.81
N LEU A 52 -2.83 -1.57 15.06
CA LEU A 52 -3.34 -2.10 13.80
C LEU A 52 -2.30 -2.08 12.68
N THR A 53 -1.46 -1.04 12.58
CA THR A 53 -0.30 -1.06 11.66
C THR A 53 0.56 -2.30 11.89
N ALA A 54 0.97 -2.56 13.14
CA ALA A 54 1.84 -3.67 13.48
C ALA A 54 1.16 -5.03 13.22
N ARG A 55 -0.13 -5.16 13.60
CA ARG A 55 -0.90 -6.37 13.35
C ARG A 55 -1.08 -6.63 11.86
N LEU A 56 -1.38 -5.61 11.07
CA LEU A 56 -1.54 -5.75 9.62
C LEU A 56 -0.22 -6.06 8.94
N ALA A 57 0.89 -5.44 9.36
CA ALA A 57 2.21 -5.74 8.81
C ALA A 57 2.65 -7.19 9.09
N LEU A 58 2.47 -7.66 10.33
CA LEU A 58 2.92 -9.01 10.73
C LEU A 58 1.94 -10.12 10.32
N VAL A 59 0.65 -9.93 10.51
CA VAL A 59 -0.36 -10.99 10.30
C VAL A 59 -0.87 -11.00 8.86
N GLY A 60 -0.90 -9.86 8.17
CA GLY A 60 -1.33 -9.79 6.77
C GLY A 60 -0.19 -9.57 5.78
N GLY A 61 0.66 -8.57 6.04
CA GLY A 61 1.76 -8.17 5.16
C GLY A 61 2.78 -9.27 4.96
N LEU A 62 3.18 -9.96 6.03
CA LEU A 62 4.14 -11.06 5.92
C LEU A 62 3.60 -12.24 5.08
N PRO A 63 2.37 -12.76 5.29
CA PRO A 63 1.78 -13.74 4.38
C PRO A 63 1.67 -13.27 2.93
N ILE A 64 1.27 -12.02 2.69
CA ILE A 64 1.20 -11.45 1.33
C ILE A 64 2.58 -11.47 0.66
N ALA A 65 3.62 -11.02 1.38
CA ALA A 65 4.99 -11.04 0.88
C ALA A 65 5.45 -12.46 0.56
N MET A 66 5.14 -13.45 1.42
CA MET A 66 5.46 -14.86 1.17
C MET A 66 4.74 -15.41 -0.06
N ILE A 67 3.42 -15.17 -0.18
CA ILE A 67 2.62 -15.62 -1.33
C ILE A 67 3.20 -15.02 -2.63
N CYS A 68 3.52 -13.72 -2.62
CA CYS A 68 4.10 -13.07 -3.79
C CYS A 68 5.51 -13.57 -4.09
N ALA A 69 6.33 -13.82 -3.06
CA ALA A 69 7.67 -14.38 -3.23
C ALA A 69 7.63 -15.76 -3.91
N LEU A 70 6.59 -16.55 -3.60
CA LEU A 70 6.38 -17.88 -4.16
C LEU A 70 5.60 -17.89 -5.50
N ALA A 71 5.11 -16.73 -5.95
CA ALA A 71 4.29 -16.61 -7.15
C ALA A 71 4.93 -17.18 -8.43
N PRO A 72 6.24 -17.04 -8.71
CA PRO A 72 6.86 -17.59 -9.92
C PRO A 72 6.75 -19.12 -10.02
N TRP A 73 6.66 -19.83 -8.89
CA TRP A 73 6.49 -21.29 -8.88
C TRP A 73 5.02 -21.69 -8.99
N PHE A 74 4.10 -20.99 -8.31
CA PHE A 74 2.68 -21.36 -8.32
C PHE A 74 1.94 -20.94 -9.59
N PHE A 75 2.31 -19.80 -10.19
CA PHE A 75 1.59 -19.24 -11.33
C PHE A 75 1.61 -20.19 -12.55
N PRO A 76 2.76 -20.76 -12.96
CA PRO A 76 2.82 -21.76 -14.02
C PRO A 76 2.00 -23.03 -13.75
N ILE A 77 1.93 -23.44 -12.48
CA ILE A 77 1.22 -24.67 -12.06
C ILE A 77 -0.30 -24.47 -12.14
N ILE A 78 -0.79 -23.30 -11.70
CA ILE A 78 -2.23 -23.03 -11.58
C ILE A 78 -2.82 -22.56 -12.91
N PHE A 79 -2.10 -21.71 -13.64
CA PHE A 79 -2.64 -21.02 -14.82
C PHE A 79 -1.99 -21.46 -16.14
N GLY A 80 -0.96 -22.31 -16.09
CA GLY A 80 -0.23 -22.80 -17.26
C GLY A 80 1.14 -22.15 -17.46
N PRO A 81 2.03 -22.78 -18.24
CA PRO A 81 3.46 -22.42 -18.32
C PRO A 81 3.73 -20.98 -18.73
N ASP A 82 2.87 -20.36 -19.54
CA ASP A 82 3.05 -18.98 -20.01
C ASP A 82 2.95 -17.92 -18.89
N TRP A 83 2.41 -18.29 -17.72
CA TRP A 83 2.23 -17.38 -16.57
C TRP A 83 3.51 -17.16 -15.74
N GLU A 84 4.64 -17.76 -16.10
CA GLU A 84 5.90 -17.57 -15.38
C GLU A 84 6.29 -16.08 -15.30
N ALA A 85 6.12 -15.34 -16.41
CA ALA A 85 6.39 -13.91 -16.45
C ALA A 85 5.50 -13.12 -15.48
N ALA A 86 4.20 -13.44 -15.42
CA ALA A 86 3.26 -12.85 -14.48
C ALA A 86 3.64 -13.14 -13.02
N GLY A 87 4.07 -14.38 -12.73
CA GLY A 87 4.55 -14.77 -11.40
C GLY A 87 5.80 -13.97 -10.98
N ARG A 88 6.75 -13.75 -11.89
CA ARG A 88 7.92 -12.90 -11.65
C ARG A 88 7.56 -11.44 -11.41
N TYR A 89 6.60 -10.87 -12.14
CA TYR A 89 6.11 -9.51 -11.87
C TYR A 89 5.48 -9.41 -10.49
N VAL A 90 4.64 -10.37 -10.11
CA VAL A 90 4.03 -10.43 -8.77
C VAL A 90 5.10 -10.54 -7.68
N GLN A 91 6.14 -11.33 -7.88
CA GLN A 91 7.26 -11.44 -6.95
C GLN A 91 7.91 -10.07 -6.69
N ILE A 92 8.18 -9.30 -7.73
CA ILE A 92 8.74 -7.94 -7.63
C ILE A 92 7.79 -6.97 -6.90
N LEU A 93 6.48 -7.13 -7.11
CA LEU A 93 5.44 -6.30 -6.47
C LEU A 93 5.14 -6.70 -5.01
N GLY A 94 5.62 -7.87 -4.56
CA GLY A 94 5.18 -8.47 -3.30
C GLY A 94 5.41 -7.60 -2.07
N VAL A 95 6.59 -7.00 -1.94
CA VAL A 95 6.91 -6.10 -0.81
C VAL A 95 6.04 -4.85 -0.84
N MET A 96 5.84 -4.26 -2.02
CA MET A 96 4.95 -3.11 -2.20
C MET A 96 3.51 -3.48 -1.79
N PHE A 97 2.99 -4.65 -2.17
CA PHE A 97 1.66 -5.10 -1.75
C PHE A 97 1.53 -5.31 -0.25
N ALA A 98 2.55 -5.86 0.40
CA ALA A 98 2.57 -6.03 1.85
C ALA A 98 2.50 -4.68 2.59
N VAL A 99 3.29 -3.69 2.15
CA VAL A 99 3.26 -2.34 2.75
C VAL A 99 1.96 -1.60 2.44
N ARG A 100 1.45 -1.73 1.21
CA ARG A 100 0.13 -1.22 0.83
C ARG A 100 -0.95 -1.76 1.77
N PHE A 101 -0.95 -3.06 2.03
CA PHE A 101 -1.93 -3.71 2.91
C PHE A 101 -1.91 -3.13 4.33
N ALA A 102 -0.72 -2.88 4.89
CA ALA A 102 -0.58 -2.32 6.23
C ALA A 102 -0.94 -0.82 6.31
N THR A 103 -0.87 -0.10 5.19
CA THR A 103 -0.97 1.37 5.18
C THR A 103 -2.34 1.88 4.72
N VAL A 104 -2.90 1.31 3.65
CA VAL A 104 -4.11 1.83 2.99
C VAL A 104 -5.32 1.91 3.92
N PRO A 105 -5.64 0.90 4.76
CA PRO A 105 -6.78 0.98 5.68
C PRO A 105 -6.71 2.17 6.63
N LEU A 106 -5.49 2.63 6.94
CA LEU A 106 -5.24 3.64 7.95
C LEU A 106 -5.34 5.07 7.41
N TRP A 107 -5.45 5.27 6.09
CA TRP A 107 -5.61 6.61 5.52
C TRP A 107 -6.88 7.30 6.02
N HIS A 108 -7.93 6.53 6.38
CA HIS A 108 -9.14 7.06 6.98
C HIS A 108 -8.90 7.88 8.26
N THR A 109 -7.74 7.72 8.92
CA THR A 109 -7.30 8.60 9.99
C THR A 109 -7.23 10.06 9.54
N LEU A 110 -6.74 10.33 8.33
CA LEU A 110 -6.71 11.68 7.77
C LEU A 110 -8.13 12.22 7.56
N ASN A 111 -9.09 11.36 7.19
CA ASN A 111 -10.49 11.77 7.10
C ASN A 111 -11.07 12.13 8.48
N ILE A 112 -10.76 11.34 9.51
CA ILE A 112 -11.20 11.58 10.89
C ILE A 112 -10.59 12.87 11.45
N LEU A 113 -9.33 13.17 11.10
CA LEU A 113 -8.62 14.39 11.48
C LEU A 113 -8.98 15.61 10.60
N GLU A 114 -9.90 15.46 9.65
CA GLU A 114 -10.26 16.50 8.66
C GLU A 114 -9.05 17.00 7.84
N ARG A 115 -8.08 16.11 7.59
CA ARG A 115 -6.83 16.35 6.83
C ARG A 115 -6.81 15.66 5.47
N GLN A 116 -7.94 15.69 4.77
CA GLN A 116 -8.08 15.18 3.39
C GLN A 116 -7.12 15.90 2.41
N ASP A 117 -6.75 17.15 2.72
CA ASP A 117 -5.74 17.94 2.02
C ASP A 117 -4.41 17.19 1.86
N LEU A 118 -3.96 16.52 2.93
CA LEU A 118 -2.69 15.80 2.95
C LEU A 118 -2.72 14.57 2.05
N HIS A 119 -3.86 13.90 1.94
CA HIS A 119 -4.00 12.75 1.04
C HIS A 119 -4.09 13.17 -0.41
N LEU A 120 -4.80 14.26 -0.70
CA LEU A 120 -4.85 14.80 -2.06
C LEU A 120 -3.45 15.23 -2.54
N LEU A 121 -2.67 15.87 -1.67
CA LEU A 121 -1.26 16.17 -1.94
C LEU A 121 -0.46 14.89 -2.19
N TRP A 122 -0.66 13.86 -1.38
CA TRP A 122 0.02 12.57 -1.53
C TRP A 122 -0.34 11.88 -2.85
N ASP A 123 -1.62 11.87 -3.25
CA ASP A 123 -2.07 11.32 -4.52
C ASP A 123 -1.41 12.03 -5.71
N GLY A 124 -1.30 13.37 -5.65
CA GLY A 124 -0.62 14.16 -6.66
C GLY A 124 0.88 13.82 -6.76
N VAL A 125 1.58 13.75 -5.63
CA VAL A 125 3.01 13.37 -5.59
C VAL A 125 3.21 11.94 -6.09
N ARG A 126 2.36 10.99 -5.67
CA ARG A 126 2.41 9.60 -6.12
C ARG A 126 2.21 9.52 -7.64
N LEU A 127 1.24 10.24 -8.18
CA LEU A 127 0.97 10.26 -9.63
C LEU A 127 2.17 10.78 -10.40
N ALA A 128 2.73 11.93 -9.99
CA ALA A 128 3.92 12.49 -10.61
C ALA A 128 5.12 11.53 -10.56
N LEU A 129 5.29 10.84 -9.43
CA LEU A 129 6.36 9.88 -9.22
C LEU A 129 6.22 8.64 -10.12
N VAL A 130 5.00 8.07 -10.24
CA VAL A 130 4.72 6.96 -11.15
C VAL A 130 4.94 7.36 -12.61
N VAL A 131 4.37 8.49 -13.04
CA VAL A 131 4.55 8.99 -14.41
C VAL A 131 6.02 9.25 -14.71
N GLY A 132 6.75 9.88 -13.78
CA GLY A 132 8.19 10.10 -13.90
C GLY A 132 8.97 8.81 -14.08
N THR A 133 8.65 7.76 -13.32
CA THR A 133 9.35 6.46 -13.45
C THR A 133 9.11 5.78 -14.78
N LEU A 134 7.91 5.91 -15.36
CA LEU A 134 7.60 5.35 -16.66
C LEU A 134 8.34 6.10 -17.78
N LEU A 135 8.35 7.44 -17.74
CA LEU A 135 9.08 8.25 -18.71
C LEU A 135 10.59 8.00 -18.67
N VAL A 136 11.18 7.91 -17.47
CA VAL A 136 12.60 7.59 -17.30
C VAL A 136 12.91 6.19 -17.83
N GLY A 137 12.05 5.20 -17.54
CA GLY A 137 12.22 3.83 -18.01
C GLY A 137 12.23 3.71 -19.53
N GLU A 138 11.39 4.50 -20.22
CA GLU A 138 11.36 4.57 -21.69
C GLU A 138 12.64 5.19 -22.25
N THR A 139 13.10 6.32 -21.70
CA THR A 139 14.29 7.04 -22.20
C THR A 139 15.61 6.29 -22.00
N LEU A 140 15.71 5.47 -20.96
CA LEU A 140 16.93 4.71 -20.61
C LEU A 140 16.96 3.28 -21.19
N GLY A 141 15.92 2.86 -21.91
CA GLY A 141 15.87 1.53 -22.55
C GLY A 141 15.87 0.37 -21.55
N PHE A 142 15.26 0.55 -20.37
CA PHE A 142 15.27 -0.47 -19.33
C PHE A 142 14.52 -1.75 -19.73
N SER A 143 14.98 -2.88 -19.18
CA SER A 143 14.24 -4.13 -19.28
C SER A 143 12.87 -3.99 -18.61
N HIS A 144 11.87 -4.74 -19.09
CA HIS A 144 10.53 -4.71 -18.53
C HIS A 144 10.51 -5.04 -17.02
N PHE A 145 11.37 -5.95 -16.54
CA PHE A 145 11.49 -6.27 -15.12
C PHE A 145 12.08 -5.10 -14.31
N SER A 146 13.06 -4.40 -14.86
CA SER A 146 13.65 -3.20 -14.22
C SER A 146 12.63 -2.08 -14.10
N ALA A 147 11.81 -1.86 -15.14
CA ALA A 147 10.73 -0.88 -15.12
C ALA A 147 9.68 -1.20 -14.03
N VAL A 148 9.26 -2.47 -13.94
CA VAL A 148 8.33 -2.93 -12.88
C VAL A 148 8.97 -2.80 -11.50
N GLY A 149 10.27 -3.09 -11.36
CA GLY A 149 11.02 -2.90 -10.12
C GLY A 149 11.06 -1.44 -9.68
N MET A 150 11.32 -0.51 -10.60
CA MET A 150 11.27 0.93 -10.31
C MET A 150 9.87 1.38 -9.92
N TYR A 151 8.83 0.95 -10.63
CA TYR A 151 7.45 1.21 -10.27
C TYR A 151 7.12 0.68 -8.86
N SER A 152 7.53 -0.54 -8.54
CA SER A 152 7.33 -1.16 -7.22
C SER A 152 8.01 -0.37 -6.11
N LEU A 153 9.29 0.02 -6.31
CA LEU A 153 10.05 0.81 -5.34
C LEU A 153 9.45 2.21 -5.12
N SER A 154 9.04 2.84 -6.21
CA SER A 154 8.34 4.12 -6.24
C SER A 154 7.04 4.10 -5.43
N MET A 155 6.21 3.08 -5.66
CA MET A 155 4.96 2.90 -4.94
C MET A 155 5.20 2.52 -3.47
N LEU A 156 6.19 1.67 -3.20
CA LEU A 156 6.62 1.34 -1.84
C LEU A 156 6.98 2.62 -1.07
N PHE A 157 7.82 3.47 -1.67
CA PHE A 157 8.21 4.75 -1.09
C PHE A 157 7.00 5.68 -0.86
N ALA A 158 6.09 5.76 -1.84
CA ALA A 158 4.86 6.51 -1.68
C ALA A 158 4.02 6.01 -0.48
N TYR A 159 3.83 4.69 -0.33
CA TYR A 159 3.08 4.15 0.82
C TYR A 159 3.78 4.43 2.16
N VAL A 160 5.10 4.33 2.23
CA VAL A 160 5.85 4.71 3.44
C VAL A 160 5.64 6.19 3.78
N ILE A 161 5.67 7.07 2.78
CA ILE A 161 5.36 8.50 2.98
C ILE A 161 3.94 8.69 3.49
N LEU A 162 2.94 8.00 2.92
CA LEU A 162 1.55 8.12 3.37
C LEU A 162 1.41 7.75 4.84
N TRP A 163 2.05 6.65 5.25
CA TRP A 163 2.08 6.22 6.64
C TRP A 163 2.71 7.30 7.54
N LEU A 164 3.85 7.88 7.14
CA LEU A 164 4.53 8.95 7.87
C LEU A 164 3.70 10.23 7.97
N ILE A 165 3.02 10.64 6.90
CA ILE A 165 2.11 11.80 6.87
C ILE A 165 0.99 11.56 7.88
N THR A 166 0.37 10.38 7.85
CA THR A 166 -0.73 10.02 8.74
C THR A 166 -0.29 9.99 10.19
N TRP A 167 0.88 9.40 10.46
CA TRP A 167 1.48 9.39 11.80
C TRP A 167 1.77 10.78 12.32
N ARG A 168 2.39 11.65 11.51
CA ARG A 168 2.71 13.03 11.89
C ARG A 168 1.45 13.86 12.15
N ALA A 169 0.42 13.71 11.34
CA ALA A 169 -0.86 14.37 11.55
C ALA A 169 -1.46 13.97 12.91
N LEU A 170 -1.40 12.67 13.24
CA LEU A 170 -1.91 12.13 14.49
C LEU A 170 -1.12 12.59 15.72
N VAL A 171 0.22 12.63 15.64
CA VAL A 171 1.07 13.16 16.72
C VAL A 171 0.85 14.64 16.95
N LYS A 172 0.67 15.42 15.87
CA LYS A 172 0.39 16.86 15.99
C LYS A 172 -0.96 17.12 16.67
N ALA A 173 -1.97 16.31 16.37
CA ALA A 173 -3.28 16.39 17.04
C ALA A 173 -3.19 16.03 18.55
N ASP A 174 -2.39 15.02 18.93
CA ASP A 174 -2.15 14.65 20.35
C ASP A 174 -1.49 15.79 21.13
N GLN A 175 -0.51 16.47 20.52
CA GLN A 175 0.16 17.62 21.14
C GLN A 175 -0.78 18.81 21.34
N GLN A 176 -1.66 19.10 20.37
CA GLN A 176 -2.62 20.21 20.46
C GLN A 176 -3.67 19.96 21.55
N GLY A 177 -4.19 18.74 21.66
CA GLY A 177 -5.16 18.38 22.70
C GLY A 177 -4.62 18.53 24.13
N ARG A 178 -3.31 18.27 24.34
CA ARG A 178 -2.65 18.43 25.64
C ARG A 178 -2.39 19.87 26.06
N MET A 179 -2.33 20.81 25.12
CA MET A 179 -2.13 22.24 25.43
C MET A 179 -3.44 22.95 25.75
N SER A 180 -4.59 22.37 25.38
CA SER A 180 -5.92 22.93 25.61
C SER A 180 -6.63 22.39 26.87
N SER A 181 -6.05 21.39 27.55
CA SER A 181 -6.55 20.76 28.78
C SER A 181 -5.84 21.27 30.02
#